data_AF-A0A0D3V933-F1
#
_entry.id   AF-A0A0D3V933-F1
#
_cell.length_a   1.000
_cell.length_b   1.000
_cell.length_c   1.000
_cell.angle_alpha   90.00
_cell.angle_beta   90.00
_cell.angle_gamma   90.00
#
_symmetry.space_group_name_H-M   'P 1'
#
loop_
_entity.id
_entity.type
_entity.pdbx_description
1 polymer ?
#
loop_
_entity_poly.entity_id
_entity_poly.type
_entity_poly.pdbx_seq_one_letter_code
_entity_poly.pdbx_strand_id
1 'polypeptide(L)'
;MLDIGVHQIGNEGLNAVEFKTGRGGSYIPHQAVPVGDLASKPSTDPTRNGYKFGGWYTDESYTTAWNFDTHVVTDNTVLYAKWTSSTDESSAGKLAAIKKLSK
;
A
#
# COMPACT_ATOMS: atom_id res chain seq x y z
N MET A 1 -22.82 26.33 18.76
CA MET A 1 -22.11 25.89 17.55
C MET A 1 -21.20 24.77 18.01
N LEU A 2 -21.31 23.60 17.36
CA LEU A 2 -20.98 22.28 17.92
C LEU A 2 -19.66 22.19 18.69
N ASP A 3 -19.78 21.61 19.89
CA ASP A 3 -18.70 21.22 20.78
C ASP A 3 -17.84 20.15 20.08
N ILE A 4 -16.71 20.55 19.49
CA ILE A 4 -15.68 19.61 19.05
C ILE A 4 -14.84 19.23 20.27
N GLY A 5 -15.45 18.47 21.17
CA GLY A 5 -14.73 17.64 22.10
C GLY A 5 -13.86 16.67 21.32
N VAL A 6 -12.58 16.97 21.20
CA VAL A 6 -11.58 15.95 20.90
C VAL A 6 -10.64 15.96 22.09
N HIS A 7 -10.65 14.82 22.77
CA HIS A 7 -9.79 14.46 23.89
C HIS A 7 -8.38 15.02 23.69
N GLN A 8 -7.78 15.45 24.80
CA GLN A 8 -6.33 15.58 24.91
C GLN A 8 -5.70 14.34 24.25
N ILE A 9 -5.19 14.49 23.03
CA ILE A 9 -4.33 13.47 22.43
C ILE A 9 -3.13 13.41 23.36
N GLY A 10 -2.90 12.22 23.92
CA GLY A 10 -1.79 11.94 24.79
C GLY A 10 -0.50 12.48 24.19
N ASN A 11 0.34 13.00 25.06
CA ASN A 11 1.52 13.79 24.79
C ASN A 11 2.66 12.93 24.17
N GLU A 12 2.53 12.35 22.97
CA GLU A 12 3.51 11.38 22.40
C GLU A 12 3.61 11.53 20.86
N GLY A 13 4.83 11.49 20.29
CA GLY A 13 5.16 11.98 18.94
C GLY A 13 4.30 11.46 17.77
N LEU A 14 4.19 12.26 16.70
CA LEU A 14 3.55 11.83 15.45
C LEU A 14 4.56 11.09 14.56
N ASN A 15 4.12 9.98 13.97
CA ASN A 15 4.86 9.25 12.96
C ASN A 15 4.32 9.57 11.56
N ALA A 16 5.24 9.76 10.61
CA ALA A 16 4.91 9.95 9.21
C ALA A 16 4.70 8.60 8.51
N VAL A 17 3.60 8.47 7.77
CA VAL A 17 3.37 7.36 6.85
C VAL A 17 3.45 7.88 5.42
N GLU A 18 4.49 7.48 4.71
CA GLU A 18 4.73 7.85 3.31
C GLU A 18 4.26 6.75 2.36
N PHE A 19 3.52 7.12 1.32
CA PHE A 19 3.02 6.18 0.31
C PHE A 19 3.82 6.33 -0.99
N LYS A 20 4.71 5.38 -1.26
CA LYS A 20 5.51 5.33 -2.49
C LYS A 20 4.83 4.49 -3.56
N THR A 21 4.18 5.14 -4.51
CA THR A 21 3.53 4.49 -5.65
C THR A 21 4.48 4.15 -6.80
N GLY A 22 5.71 4.67 -6.78
CA GLY A 22 6.72 4.46 -7.81
C GLY A 22 6.48 5.28 -9.09
N ARG A 23 7.39 5.16 -10.06
CA ARG A 23 7.32 5.96 -11.31
C ARG A 23 6.04 5.65 -12.10
N GLY A 24 5.29 6.70 -12.43
CA GLY A 24 4.05 6.61 -13.18
C GLY A 24 2.84 6.15 -12.35
N GLY A 25 3.01 5.98 -11.03
CA GLY A 25 1.90 5.81 -10.10
C GLY A 25 1.22 7.15 -9.76
N SER A 26 -0.05 7.10 -9.37
CA SER A 26 -0.76 8.27 -8.85
C SER A 26 -0.15 8.77 -7.54
N TYR A 27 -0.32 10.06 -7.23
CA TYR A 27 0.08 10.61 -5.94
C TYR A 27 -0.90 10.20 -4.84
N ILE A 28 -0.38 9.83 -3.68
CA ILE A 28 -1.14 9.58 -2.45
C ILE A 28 -0.54 10.48 -1.36
N PRO A 29 -1.35 11.29 -0.65
CA PRO A 29 -0.84 12.15 0.41
C PRO A 29 -0.27 11.33 1.57
N HIS A 30 0.77 11.86 2.21
CA HIS A 30 1.30 11.28 3.45
C HIS A 30 0.30 11.45 4.59
N GLN A 31 0.45 10.64 5.63
CA GLN A 31 -0.32 10.75 6.86
C GLN A 31 0.59 11.05 8.04
N ALA A 32 0.05 11.76 9.02
CA ALA A 32 0.62 11.88 10.35
C ALA A 32 -0.28 11.08 11.30
N VAL A 33 0.29 10.03 11.89
CA VAL A 33 -0.44 9.07 12.74
C VAL A 33 0.20 9.09 14.13
N PRO A 34 -0.58 9.15 15.22
CA PRO A 34 -0.03 8.99 16.57
C PRO A 34 0.73 7.67 16.71
N VAL A 35 1.80 7.67 17.50
CA VAL A 35 2.51 6.43 17.84
C VAL A 35 1.54 5.40 18.43
N GLY A 36 1.55 4.19 17.87
CA GLY A 36 0.72 3.08 18.34
C GLY A 36 -0.68 3.03 17.72
N ASP A 37 -1.09 4.02 16.92
CA ASP A 37 -2.35 4.01 16.18
C ASP A 37 -2.23 3.33 14.80
N LEU A 38 -3.38 3.03 14.19
CA LEU A 38 -3.47 2.49 12.84
C LEU A 38 -3.40 3.60 11.78
N ALA A 39 -2.65 3.36 10.71
CA ALA A 39 -2.71 4.21 9.52
C ALA A 39 -4.06 4.04 8.81
N SER A 40 -4.56 5.09 8.16
CA SER A 40 -5.79 5.00 7.36
C SER A 40 -5.48 4.47 5.96
N LYS A 41 -6.26 3.50 5.46
CA LYS A 41 -6.15 3.08 4.05
C LYS A 41 -6.51 4.27 3.14
N PRO A 42 -5.75 4.55 2.07
CA PRO A 42 -6.13 5.56 1.08
C PRO A 42 -7.54 5.30 0.52
N SER A 43 -8.37 6.35 0.41
CA SER A 43 -9.75 6.22 -0.07
C SER A 43 -9.85 5.73 -1.51
N THR A 44 -8.81 5.97 -2.30
CA THR A 44 -8.66 5.45 -3.66
C THR A 44 -7.38 4.65 -3.74
N ASP A 45 -7.48 3.41 -4.24
CA ASP A 45 -6.29 2.63 -4.55
C ASP A 45 -5.45 3.37 -5.62
N PRO A 46 -4.12 3.35 -5.52
CA PRO A 46 -3.29 4.04 -6.48
C PRO A 46 -3.46 3.42 -7.87
N THR A 47 -3.24 4.23 -8.91
CA THR A 47 -3.31 3.76 -10.30
C THR A 47 -1.96 3.91 -11.00
N ARG A 48 -1.66 2.98 -11.92
CA ARG A 48 -0.48 2.99 -12.78
C ARG A 48 -0.82 2.36 -14.12
N ASN A 49 -0.59 3.09 -15.22
CA ASN A 49 -1.00 2.63 -16.56
C ASN A 49 -0.33 1.31 -16.96
N GLY A 50 -1.14 0.31 -17.35
CA GLY A 50 -0.66 -1.02 -17.74
C GLY A 50 -0.36 -1.98 -16.58
N TYR A 51 -0.64 -1.57 -15.34
CA TYR A 51 -0.40 -2.37 -14.14
C TYR A 51 -1.67 -2.49 -13.28
N LYS A 52 -1.77 -3.57 -12.52
CA LYS A 52 -2.74 -3.76 -11.44
C LYS A 52 -2.06 -3.54 -10.09
N PHE A 53 -2.74 -2.82 -9.20
CA PHE A 53 -2.28 -2.62 -7.83
C PHE A 53 -2.40 -3.93 -7.04
N GLY A 54 -1.31 -4.35 -6.41
CA GLY A 54 -1.18 -5.61 -5.68
C GLY A 54 -1.09 -5.46 -4.16
N GLY A 55 -1.28 -4.25 -3.63
CA GLY A 55 -1.21 -3.95 -2.20
C GLY A 55 0.00 -3.11 -1.78
N TRP A 56 0.00 -2.75 -0.50
CA TRP A 56 1.06 -1.98 0.16
C TRP A 56 1.99 -2.90 0.93
N TYR A 57 3.30 -2.60 0.90
CA TYR A 57 4.34 -3.38 1.56
C TYR A 57 5.30 -2.45 2.31
N THR A 58 5.93 -2.93 3.38
CA THR A 58 6.87 -2.12 4.18
C THR A 58 8.28 -2.08 3.59
N ASP A 59 8.53 -2.86 2.53
CA ASP A 59 9.83 -3.01 1.90
C ASP A 59 9.73 -2.99 0.37
N GLU A 60 10.79 -2.54 -0.28
CA GLU A 60 10.91 -2.48 -1.75
C GLU A 60 10.96 -3.86 -2.41
N SER A 61 11.28 -4.91 -1.65
CA SER A 61 11.29 -6.30 -2.13
C SER A 61 9.88 -6.93 -2.08
N TYR A 62 8.88 -6.21 -1.57
CA TYR A 62 7.50 -6.65 -1.40
C TYR A 62 7.37 -7.96 -0.62
N THR A 63 8.16 -8.10 0.45
CA THR A 63 8.21 -9.30 1.31
C THR A 63 7.20 -9.23 2.45
N THR A 64 6.97 -8.04 3.02
CA THR A 64 6.06 -7.84 4.15
C THR A 64 4.89 -6.95 3.74
N ALA A 65 3.71 -7.57 3.61
CA ALA A 65 2.49 -6.86 3.26
C ALA A 65 1.96 -6.05 4.46
N TRP A 66 1.56 -4.81 4.20
CA TRP A 66 0.92 -3.95 5.20
C TRP A 66 -0.59 -4.18 5.23
N ASN A 67 -1.13 -4.29 6.43
CA ASN A 67 -2.56 -4.42 6.71
C ASN A 67 -3.00 -3.26 7.62
N PHE A 68 -3.84 -2.37 7.09
CA PHE A 68 -4.31 -1.16 7.80
C PHE A 68 -5.25 -1.47 8.96
N ASP A 69 -5.85 -2.67 9.02
CA ASP A 69 -6.75 -3.07 10.08
C ASP A 69 -6.01 -3.67 11.30
N THR A 70 -4.73 -4.05 11.14
CA THR A 70 -3.98 -4.79 12.17
C THR A 70 -2.60 -4.25 12.50
N HIS A 71 -1.95 -3.53 11.58
CA HIS A 71 -0.60 -3.01 11.82
C HIS A 71 -0.63 -1.59 12.37
N VAL A 72 -0.05 -1.45 13.56
CA VAL A 72 0.14 -0.17 14.24
C VAL A 72 1.38 0.55 13.74
N VAL A 73 1.34 1.87 13.72
CA VAL A 73 2.46 2.73 13.32
C VAL A 73 3.28 3.07 14.56
N THR A 74 4.38 2.35 14.78
CA THR A 74 5.29 2.63 15.91
C THR A 74 6.36 3.65 15.58
N ASP A 75 6.73 3.76 14.30
CA ASP A 75 7.77 4.64 13.78
C ASP A 75 7.40 5.21 12.41
N ASN A 76 8.20 6.15 11.90
CA ASN A 76 8.09 6.64 10.52
C ASN A 76 8.13 5.46 9.54
N THR A 77 7.05 5.29 8.78
CA THR A 77 6.82 4.11 7.95
C THR A 77 6.71 4.53 6.49
N VAL A 78 7.38 3.80 5.61
CA VAL A 78 7.26 3.97 4.15
C VAL A 78 6.56 2.74 3.57
N LEU A 79 5.44 2.95 2.91
CA LEU A 79 4.66 1.92 2.26
C LEU A 79 4.86 1.96 0.75
N TYR A 80 5.29 0.84 0.19
CA TYR A 80 5.60 0.67 -1.22
C TYR A 80 4.45 -0.05 -1.93
N ALA A 81 3.96 0.55 -3.03
CA ALA A 81 2.92 -0.06 -3.85
C ALA A 81 3.51 -1.18 -4.71
N LYS A 82 2.99 -2.40 -4.57
CA LYS A 82 3.30 -3.50 -5.47
C LYS A 82 2.45 -3.39 -6.73
N TRP A 83 3.08 -3.61 -7.88
CA TRP A 83 2.43 -3.58 -9.18
C TRP A 83 2.65 -4.88 -9.93
N THR A 84 1.57 -5.46 -10.44
CA THR A 84 1.62 -6.61 -11.36
C THR A 84 1.33 -6.12 -12.77
N SER A 85 2.19 -6.46 -13.73
CA SER A 85 1.97 -6.07 -15.12
C SER A 85 0.69 -6.76 -15.64
N SER A 86 -0.17 -6.03 -16.34
CA SER A 86 -1.36 -6.63 -16.95
C SER A 86 -1.00 -7.70 -17.99
N THR A 87 0.24 -7.70 -18.49
CA THR A 87 0.78 -8.68 -19.44
C THR A 87 1.20 -10.00 -18.76
N ASP A 88 1.72 -9.96 -17.53
CA ASP A 88 2.10 -11.16 -16.75
C ASP A 88 0.88 -12.03 -16.41
N GLU A 89 -0.22 -11.39 -16.00
CA GLU A 89 -1.50 -12.04 -15.73
C GLU A 89 -2.03 -12.79 -16.97
N SER A 90 -1.76 -12.28 -18.17
CA SER A 90 -2.14 -12.95 -19.42
C SER A 90 -1.16 -14.04 -19.87
N SER A 91 0.04 -14.13 -19.26
CA SER A 91 1.12 -15.04 -19.64
C SER A 91 1.20 -16.29 -18.76
N ALA A 92 0.74 -16.23 -17.51
CA ALA A 92 0.60 -17.40 -16.64
C ALA A 92 -0.40 -18.44 -17.20
N GLY A 93 -1.46 -18.00 -17.89
CA GLY A 93 -2.37 -18.88 -18.64
C GLY A 93 -1.78 -19.42 -19.95
N LYS A 94 -0.73 -18.80 -20.50
CA LYS A 94 -0.12 -19.22 -21.77
C LYS A 94 1.03 -20.22 -21.58
N LEU A 95 1.74 -20.22 -20.45
CA LEU A 95 2.75 -21.25 -20.15
C LEU A 95 2.15 -22.67 -20.02
N ALA A 96 0.90 -22.81 -19.58
CA ALA A 96 0.20 -24.10 -19.52
C ALA A 96 -0.21 -24.64 -20.91
N ALA A 97 -0.32 -23.78 -21.93
CA ALA A 97 -0.73 -24.17 -23.28
C ALA A 97 0.43 -24.68 -24.14
N ILE A 98 1.67 -24.21 -23.91
CA ILE A 98 2.84 -24.58 -24.72
C ILE A 98 3.44 -25.96 -24.38
N LYS A 99 3.05 -26.59 -23.26
CA LYS A 99 3.46 -27.98 -22.94
C LYS A 99 2.55 -29.07 -23.51
N LYS A 100 1.44 -28.73 -24.18
CA LYS A 100 0.51 -29.73 -24.76
C LYS A 100 0.72 -29.99 -26.26
N LEU A 101 1.87 -29.62 -26.81
CA LEU A 101 2.23 -29.87 -28.21
C LEU A 101 3.66 -30.43 -28.34
N SER A 102 3.91 -31.60 -27.76
CA SER A 102 4.95 -32.50 -28.26
C SER A 102 4.48 -33.93 -27.97
N LYS A 103 3.80 -34.51 -28.95
CA LYS A 103 3.60 -35.95 -29.05
C LYS A 103 4.78 -36.53 -29.79
#